data_AF-K3YAQ3-F1
#
_entry.id   AF-K3YAQ3-F1
#
_cell.length_a   1.000
_cell.length_b   1.000
_cell.length_c   1.000
_cell.angle_alpha   90.00
_cell.angle_beta   90.00
_cell.angle_gamma   90.00
#
_symmetry.space_group_name_H-M   'P 1'
#
loop_
_entity.id
_entity.type
_entity.pdbx_description
1 polymer ?
#
loop_
_entity_poly.entity_id
_entity_poly.type
_entity_poly.pdbx_seq_one_letter_code
_entity_poly.pdbx_strand_id
1 'polypeptide(L)'
;MRGDLLTKTRKLVKGLAKPAPKWLKAMEEAPPVTFPRVDGKVKKIELPEDVYVKKFFKKHPDSLYHDAIKISGFDPPPARVFAWRVLELKEQGVSEDYVMAVADVIPKCTTKPIPKCHQRNTSRGKEVCYGPFL
;
A
#
# COMPACT_ATOMS: atom_id res chain seq x y z
N MET A 1 18.33 -17.61 -34.36
CA MET A 1 17.20 -18.51 -34.00
C MET A 1 16.45 -17.96 -32.79
N ARG A 2 15.28 -17.31 -33.00
CA ARG A 2 14.35 -16.96 -31.91
C ARG A 2 13.54 -18.21 -31.50
N GLY A 3 13.27 -18.41 -30.22
CA GLY A 3 12.52 -19.56 -29.70
C GLY A 3 12.86 -19.92 -28.26
N ASP A 4 11.89 -20.54 -27.57
CA ASP A 4 11.96 -20.95 -26.17
C ASP A 4 12.99 -22.05 -25.90
N LEU A 5 13.56 -22.08 -24.70
CA LEU A 5 14.62 -23.00 -24.27
C LEU A 5 14.18 -24.47 -24.45
N LEU A 6 12.96 -24.81 -24.01
CA LEU A 6 12.39 -26.15 -24.14
C LEU A 6 12.34 -26.63 -25.59
N THR A 7 11.90 -25.76 -26.50
CA THR A 7 11.80 -26.11 -27.93
C THR A 7 13.18 -26.32 -28.57
N LYS A 8 14.21 -25.62 -28.09
CA LYS A 8 15.60 -25.75 -28.58
C LYS A 8 16.26 -27.02 -28.07
N THR A 9 16.15 -27.30 -26.77
CA THR A 9 16.76 -28.52 -26.19
C THR A 9 16.08 -29.78 -26.72
N ARG A 10 14.76 -29.77 -26.91
CA ARG A 10 14.05 -30.88 -27.57
C ARG A 10 14.58 -31.17 -28.98
N LYS A 11 14.86 -30.13 -29.78
CA LYS A 11 15.42 -30.30 -31.14
C LYS A 11 16.85 -30.85 -31.12
N LEU A 12 17.68 -30.40 -30.18
CA LEU A 12 19.07 -30.86 -30.06
C LEU A 12 19.20 -32.30 -29.54
N VAL A 13 18.33 -32.69 -28.60
CA VAL A 13 18.27 -34.06 -28.09
C VAL A 13 17.71 -35.00 -29.17
N LYS A 14 16.67 -34.59 -29.90
CA LYS A 14 16.15 -35.36 -31.05
C LYS A 14 17.16 -35.53 -32.19
N GLY A 15 17.97 -34.50 -32.44
CA GLY A 15 19.03 -34.54 -33.44
C GLY A 15 20.31 -35.26 -32.99
N LEU A 16 20.30 -35.92 -31.81
CA LEU A 16 21.45 -36.62 -31.22
C LEU A 16 22.71 -35.74 -31.05
N ALA A 17 22.56 -34.42 -31.15
CA ALA A 17 23.66 -33.46 -31.06
C ALA A 17 24.12 -33.24 -29.60
N LYS A 18 23.22 -33.50 -28.63
CA LYS A 18 23.51 -33.43 -27.20
C LYS A 18 22.74 -34.51 -26.42
N PRO A 19 23.32 -35.08 -25.35
CA PRO A 19 22.60 -36.00 -24.48
C PRO A 19 21.44 -35.30 -23.77
N ALA A 20 20.40 -36.07 -23.41
CA ALA A 20 19.23 -35.55 -22.73
C ALA A 20 19.60 -35.01 -21.34
N PRO A 21 19.37 -33.70 -21.06
CA PRO A 21 19.66 -33.16 -19.73
C PRO A 21 18.65 -33.67 -18.71
N LYS A 22 19.11 -33.88 -17.47
CA LYS A 22 18.29 -34.43 -16.37
C LYS A 22 17.01 -33.62 -16.09
N TRP A 23 17.05 -32.30 -16.32
CA TRP A 23 15.93 -31.40 -16.10
C TRP A 23 14.89 -31.39 -17.22
N LEU A 24 15.16 -31.98 -18.39
CA LEU A 24 14.25 -31.92 -19.54
C LEU A 24 12.89 -32.56 -19.25
N LYS A 25 12.89 -33.73 -18.60
CA LYS A 25 11.65 -34.46 -18.26
C LYS A 25 10.77 -33.66 -17.30
N ALA A 26 11.36 -33.11 -16.24
CA ALA A 26 10.63 -32.29 -15.26
C ALA A 26 10.04 -31.02 -15.88
N MET A 27 10.76 -30.41 -16.83
CA MET A 27 10.33 -29.18 -17.48
C MET A 27 9.29 -29.42 -18.60
N GLU A 28 9.21 -30.63 -19.15
CA GLU A 28 8.13 -31.06 -20.05
C GLU A 28 6.85 -31.40 -19.29
N GLU A 29 6.99 -31.95 -18.08
CA GLU A 29 5.87 -32.25 -17.17
C GLU A 29 5.25 -30.98 -16.60
N ALA A 30 6.08 -30.01 -16.20
CA ALA A 30 5.66 -28.72 -15.66
C ALA A 30 6.29 -27.57 -16.46
N PRO A 31 5.76 -27.23 -17.65
CA PRO A 31 6.24 -26.09 -18.40
C PRO A 31 5.95 -24.79 -17.64
N PRO A 32 6.81 -23.77 -17.77
CA PRO A 32 6.58 -22.48 -17.15
C PRO A 32 5.29 -21.83 -17.69
N VAL A 33 4.55 -21.16 -16.81
CA VAL A 33 3.32 -20.45 -17.17
C VAL A 33 3.64 -19.32 -18.14
N THR A 34 2.95 -19.32 -19.29
CA THR A 34 3.06 -18.22 -20.27
C THR A 34 1.94 -17.22 -20.04
N PHE A 35 2.30 -15.99 -19.69
CA PHE A 35 1.34 -14.88 -19.64
C PHE A 35 1.15 -14.31 -21.05
N PRO A 36 -0.07 -13.87 -21.41
CA PRO A 36 -0.29 -13.11 -22.64
C PRO A 36 0.67 -11.92 -22.70
N ARG A 37 1.40 -11.80 -23.80
CA ARG A 37 2.33 -10.69 -23.98
C ARG A 37 1.52 -9.41 -24.15
N VAL A 38 1.45 -8.62 -23.09
CA VAL A 38 0.90 -7.26 -23.16
C VAL A 38 1.97 -6.36 -23.76
N ASP A 39 1.81 -6.00 -25.04
CA ASP A 39 2.65 -5.00 -25.72
C ASP A 39 2.29 -3.55 -25.31
N GLY A 40 1.54 -3.39 -24.21
CA GLY A 40 1.04 -2.13 -23.71
C GLY A 40 1.89 -1.55 -22.56
N LYS A 41 1.78 -0.23 -22.36
CA LYS A 41 2.33 0.45 -21.19
C LYS A 41 1.64 -0.10 -19.92
N VAL A 42 2.44 -0.44 -18.91
CA VAL A 42 1.93 -0.85 -17.59
C VAL A 42 1.09 0.30 -17.03
N LYS A 43 -0.17 0.00 -16.68
CA LYS A 43 -1.07 0.98 -16.06
C LYS A 43 -0.56 1.30 -14.66
N LYS A 44 -0.51 2.59 -14.32
CA LYS A 44 -0.21 3.02 -12.96
C LYS A 44 -1.36 2.62 -12.05
N ILE A 45 -1.04 1.93 -10.95
CA ILE A 45 -2.00 1.58 -9.91
C ILE A 45 -2.23 2.84 -9.07
N GLU A 46 -3.48 3.28 -8.96
CA GLU A 46 -3.90 4.41 -8.13
C GLU A 46 -5.02 3.95 -7.21
N LEU A 47 -4.93 4.32 -5.95
CA LEU A 47 -5.92 3.99 -4.92
C LEU A 47 -6.76 5.23 -4.56
N PRO A 48 -8.02 5.06 -4.13
CA PRO A 48 -8.89 6.19 -3.79
C PRO A 48 -8.34 7.02 -2.62
N GLU A 49 -7.59 6.43 -1.70
CA GLU A 49 -6.93 7.13 -0.59
C GLU A 49 -5.75 8.03 -1.01
N ASP A 50 -5.13 7.77 -2.18
CA ASP A 50 -3.92 8.48 -2.62
C ASP A 50 -4.13 9.99 -2.77
N VAL A 51 -5.36 10.41 -3.05
CA VAL A 51 -5.74 11.83 -3.15
C VAL A 51 -5.55 12.52 -1.80
N TYR A 52 -5.99 11.88 -0.71
CA TYR A 52 -5.95 12.45 0.63
C TYR A 52 -4.57 12.33 1.27
N VAL A 53 -3.82 11.26 0.96
CA VAL A 53 -2.41 11.15 1.35
C VAL A 53 -1.58 12.31 0.78
N LYS A 54 -1.80 12.66 -0.50
CA LYS A 54 -1.14 13.83 -1.11
C LYS A 54 -1.56 15.15 -0.45
N LYS A 55 -2.84 15.31 -0.09
CA LYS A 55 -3.32 16.48 0.66
C LYS A 55 -2.70 16.56 2.05
N PHE A 56 -2.52 15.42 2.72
CA PHE A 56 -1.89 15.34 4.04
C PHE A 56 -0.43 15.79 4.00
N PHE A 57 0.38 15.30 3.05
CA PHE A 57 1.78 15.73 2.92
C PHE A 57 1.93 17.20 2.53
N LYS A 58 0.96 17.77 1.82
CA LYS A 58 0.93 19.22 1.57
C LYS A 58 0.69 20.03 2.85
N LYS A 59 -0.13 19.53 3.77
CA LYS A 59 -0.39 20.17 5.08
C LYS A 59 0.75 19.93 6.08
N HIS A 60 1.40 18.77 6.00
CA HIS A 60 2.43 18.31 6.93
C HIS A 60 3.69 17.86 6.15
N PRO A 61 4.54 18.80 5.71
CA PRO A 61 5.76 18.44 4.96
C PRO A 61 6.75 17.64 5.80
N ASP A 62 6.82 17.90 7.12
CA ASP A 62 7.75 17.24 8.04
C ASP A 62 7.45 15.74 8.20
N SER A 63 6.17 15.35 8.11
CA SER A 63 5.72 13.95 8.22
C SER A 63 6.28 13.06 7.10
N LEU A 64 6.65 13.64 5.95
CA LEU A 64 7.22 12.88 4.83
C LEU A 64 8.53 12.16 5.21
N TYR A 65 9.30 12.73 6.13
CA TYR A 65 10.61 12.21 6.52
C TYR A 65 10.63 11.60 7.92
N HIS A 66 9.71 11.99 8.80
CA HIS A 66 9.68 11.52 10.19
C HIS A 66 8.87 10.23 10.39
N ASP A 67 7.87 9.97 9.54
CA ASP A 67 7.03 8.79 9.68
C ASP A 67 7.59 7.61 8.85
N ALA A 68 8.51 6.86 9.45
CA ALA A 68 9.14 5.71 8.80
C ALA A 68 8.14 4.60 8.48
N ILE A 69 8.04 4.21 7.20
CA ILE A 69 7.24 3.06 6.78
C ILE A 69 8.00 1.78 7.11
N LYS A 70 7.57 1.11 8.18
CA LYS A 70 8.06 -0.22 8.52
C LYS A 70 7.37 -1.26 7.64
N ILE A 71 8.07 -1.79 6.62
CA ILE A 71 7.52 -2.81 5.71
C ILE A 71 7.09 -4.08 6.47
N SER A 72 7.75 -4.39 7.59
CA SER A 72 7.42 -5.51 8.47
C SER A 72 6.37 -5.18 9.54
N GLY A 73 5.93 -3.92 9.64
CA GLY A 73 4.96 -3.47 10.63
C GLY A 73 3.54 -3.60 10.10
N PHE A 74 2.60 -3.93 10.98
CA PHE A 74 1.17 -3.90 10.67
C PHE A 74 0.55 -2.51 10.86
N ASP A 75 1.28 -1.61 11.55
CA ASP A 75 0.79 -0.27 11.81
C ASP A 75 0.89 0.60 10.54
N PRO A 76 -0.25 1.09 10.02
CA PRO A 76 -0.23 1.98 8.87
C PRO A 76 0.43 3.32 9.22
N PRO A 77 1.10 3.98 8.25
CA PRO A 77 1.65 5.32 8.49
C PRO A 77 0.53 6.33 8.79
N PRO A 78 0.80 7.39 9.57
CA PRO A 78 -0.21 8.38 9.96
C PRO A 78 -0.98 8.98 8.78
N ALA A 79 -0.31 9.21 7.65
CA ALA A 79 -0.92 9.70 6.42
C ALA A 79 -2.00 8.76 5.86
N ARG A 80 -1.82 7.43 6.00
CA ARG A 80 -2.79 6.42 5.55
C ARG A 80 -3.98 6.32 6.51
N VAL A 81 -3.73 6.38 7.83
CA VAL A 81 -4.79 6.44 8.85
C VAL A 81 -5.71 7.65 8.61
N PHE A 82 -5.10 8.82 8.34
CA PHE A 82 -5.84 10.02 7.98
C PHE A 82 -6.73 9.79 6.76
N ALA A 83 -6.15 9.25 5.67
CA ALA A 83 -6.89 9.05 4.42
C ALA A 83 -8.05 8.05 4.57
N TRP A 84 -7.86 6.96 5.31
CA TRP A 84 -8.94 6.01 5.60
C TRP A 84 -10.06 6.66 6.41
N ARG A 85 -9.73 7.44 7.44
CA ARG A 85 -10.75 8.13 8.22
C ARG A 85 -11.56 9.13 7.40
N VAL A 86 -10.90 9.80 6.45
CA VAL A 86 -11.58 10.70 5.51
C VAL A 86 -12.55 9.93 4.61
N LEU A 87 -12.16 8.76 4.13
CA LEU A 87 -13.03 7.92 3.32
C LEU A 87 -14.25 7.41 4.12
N GLU A 88 -14.04 6.90 5.33
CA GLU A 88 -15.12 6.44 6.22
C GLU A 88 -16.16 7.54 6.51
N LEU A 89 -15.70 8.75 6.84
CA LEU A 89 -16.59 9.88 7.14
C LEU A 89 -17.29 10.41 5.88
N LYS A 90 -16.67 10.24 4.70
CA LYS A 90 -17.28 10.59 3.42
C LYS A 90 -18.40 9.63 3.04
N GLU A 91 -18.28 8.35 3.38
CA GLU A 91 -19.36 7.36 3.19
C GLU A 91 -20.62 7.73 4.00
N GLN A 92 -20.43 8.44 5.13
CA GLN A 92 -21.53 8.96 5.96
C GLN A 92 -22.16 10.25 5.39
N GLY A 93 -21.67 10.77 4.26
CA GLY A 93 -22.24 11.94 3.56
C GLY A 93 -21.80 13.30 4.11
N VAL A 94 -20.73 13.36 4.89
CA VAL A 94 -20.24 14.60 5.50
C VAL A 94 -19.40 15.43 4.51
N SER A 95 -19.41 16.76 4.63
CA SER A 95 -18.66 17.66 3.75
C SER A 95 -17.13 17.48 3.88
N GLU A 96 -16.43 17.52 2.74
CA GLU A 96 -15.01 17.16 2.64
C GLU A 96 -14.09 17.99 3.56
N ASP A 97 -14.33 19.30 3.68
CA ASP A 97 -13.50 20.19 4.50
C ASP A 97 -13.65 19.91 6.00
N TYR A 98 -14.87 19.62 6.43
CA TYR A 98 -15.13 19.25 7.82
C TYR A 98 -14.52 17.89 8.15
N VAL A 99 -14.65 16.92 7.25
CA VAL A 99 -14.06 15.59 7.39
C VAL A 99 -12.54 15.65 7.50
N MET A 100 -11.88 16.43 6.63
CA MET A 100 -10.43 16.63 6.71
C MET A 100 -10.02 17.25 8.05
N ALA A 101 -10.76 18.24 8.55
CA ALA A 101 -10.45 18.88 9.84
C ALA A 101 -10.59 17.92 11.03
N VAL A 102 -11.61 17.05 11.01
CA VAL A 102 -11.84 16.03 12.05
C VAL A 102 -10.76 14.94 11.99
N ALA A 103 -10.41 14.47 10.79
CA ALA A 103 -9.40 13.44 10.59
C ALA A 103 -7.97 13.93 10.96
N ASP A 104 -7.67 15.22 10.76
CA ASP A 104 -6.38 15.86 11.10
C ASP A 104 -6.09 15.88 12.62
N VAL A 105 -7.06 15.55 13.48
CA VAL A 105 -6.90 15.51 14.94
C VAL A 105 -6.22 14.20 15.40
N ILE A 106 -6.48 13.08 14.72
CA ILE A 106 -6.09 11.74 15.15
C ILE A 106 -4.57 11.46 15.04
N PRO A 107 -3.86 11.82 13.95
CA PRO A 107 -2.42 11.57 13.87
C PRO A 107 -1.60 12.43 14.86
N LYS A 108 -2.12 13.57 15.32
CA LYS A 108 -1.52 14.35 16.41
C LYS A 108 -1.56 13.61 17.75
N CYS A 109 -2.39 12.57 17.85
CA CYS A 109 -2.58 11.75 19.05
C CYS A 109 -1.83 10.44 19.09
N THR A 110 -1.33 9.97 17.95
CA THR A 110 -0.44 8.82 17.89
C THR A 110 1.02 9.22 18.15
N THR A 111 1.39 10.47 17.82
CA THR A 111 2.73 11.03 18.05
C THR A 111 2.92 11.59 19.47
N LYS A 112 1.83 11.93 20.16
CA LYS A 112 1.84 12.33 21.57
C LYS A 112 1.46 11.13 22.43
N PRO A 113 2.00 11.00 23.67
CA PRO A 113 1.50 9.97 24.57
C PRO A 113 0.00 10.15 24.77
N ILE A 114 -0.76 9.05 24.64
CA ILE A 114 -2.22 8.92 24.76
C ILE A 114 -2.87 9.91 25.76
N PRO A 115 -2.36 10.10 27.00
CA PRO A 115 -2.95 11.04 27.96
C PRO A 115 -2.92 12.52 27.54
N LYS A 116 -1.98 12.96 26.70
CA LYS A 116 -1.87 14.36 26.25
C LYS A 116 -2.82 14.69 25.11
N CYS A 117 -3.35 13.69 24.43
CA CYS A 117 -4.08 13.92 23.19
C CYS A 117 -5.60 13.90 23.31
N HIS A 118 -6.10 13.43 24.44
CA HIS A 118 -7.50 13.57 24.81
C HIS A 118 -7.77 14.87 25.57
N GLN A 119 -6.76 15.73 25.80
CA GLN A 119 -6.94 16.98 26.53
C GLN A 119 -7.47 18.09 25.61
N ARG A 120 -8.69 18.55 25.90
CA ARG A 120 -9.30 19.74 25.30
C ARG A 120 -9.29 20.87 26.35
N ASN A 121 -8.76 22.03 25.99
CA ASN A 121 -8.83 23.21 26.87
C ASN A 121 -10.21 23.85 26.73
N THR A 122 -11.01 23.82 27.79
CA THR A 122 -12.27 24.56 27.89
C THR A 122 -12.11 25.75 28.84
N SER A 123 -13.08 26.65 28.88
CA SER A 123 -13.09 27.81 29.79
C SER A 123 -13.08 27.44 31.28
N ARG A 124 -13.23 26.15 31.60
CA ARG A 124 -13.21 25.58 32.96
C ARG A 124 -11.94 24.77 33.28
N GLY A 125 -10.98 24.66 32.35
CA GLY A 125 -9.73 23.93 32.55
C GLY A 125 -9.46 22.87 31.46
N LYS A 126 -8.50 21.98 31.72
CA LYS A 126 -8.15 20.86 30.83
C LYS A 126 -9.11 19.68 31.05
N GLU A 127 -9.97 19.38 30.09
CA GLU A 127 -10.86 18.22 30.13
C GLU A 127 -10.33 17.09 29.25
N VAL A 128 -10.38 15.85 29.76
CA VAL A 128 -9.97 14.65 29.03
C VAL A 128 -11.19 14.04 28.33
N CYS A 129 -11.28 14.20 27.01
CA CYS A 129 -12.34 13.63 26.18
C CYS A 129 -12.04 12.16 25.86
N TYR A 130 -12.55 11.23 26.67
CA TYR A 130 -12.73 9.85 26.24
C TYR A 130 -14.03 9.76 25.43
N GLY A 131 -13.92 9.82 24.10
CA GLY A 131 -15.02 9.39 23.22
C GLY A 131 -14.99 7.87 23.07
N PRO A 132 -16.15 7.19 22.96
CA PRO A 132 -16.18 5.73 22.92
C PRO A 132 -15.55 5.24 21.61
N PHE A 133 -14.45 4.50 21.74
CA PHE A 133 -13.96 3.61 20.70
C PHE A 133 -14.88 2.38 20.70
N LEU A 134 -15.80 2.32 19.75
CA LEU A 134 -16.39 1.08 19.21
C LEU A 134 -16.33 1.17 17.69
#